data_AF-A0A7S1AP12-F1
#
_entry.id   AF-A0A7S1AP12-F1
#
_cell.length_a   1.000
_cell.length_b   1.000
_cell.length_c   1.000
_cell.angle_alpha   90.00
_cell.angle_beta   90.00
_cell.angle_gamma   90.00
#
_symmetry.space_group_name_H-M   'P 1'
#
loop_
_entity.id
_entity.type
_entity.pdbx_description
1 polymer ?
#
loop_
_entity_poly.entity_id
_entity_poly.type
_entity_poly.pdbx_seq_one_letter_code
_entity_poly.pdbx_strand_id
1 'polypeptide(L)'
;VMLMVCAWMVACMWCSWDVVFVHYPSFQEHFVRPDHVLPVKMPRPWLMPTQLSCSVDGQVAVGDGMRIFTADIQGDGLWHGPFRNCDTAFSAFAHTSNGHLVAVASGSAVLTLQDIECHTIELSVVDAGSLEALAFDAGNGQDLDGVALRENQLLALEVNHGHVEISGRLSVPANHTWISVSVHDGRILLLNDVGALFEFIESKWSGPMWLTEEGVAWSSLCAVQDGWIALGRRAGQEANLWRFRRRRTVSRALEM
;
A
#
# COMPACT_ATOMS: atom_id res chain seq x y z
N VAL A 1 -43.58 -29.47 46.83
CA VAL A 1 -42.19 -29.32 47.33
C VAL A 1 -41.26 -29.97 46.32
N MET A 2 -40.40 -29.16 45.70
CA MET A 2 -39.17 -29.49 44.91
C MET A 2 -39.31 -30.41 43.68
N LEU A 3 -39.26 -29.86 42.46
CA LEU A 3 -38.09 -29.52 41.60
C LEU A 3 -37.80 -30.66 40.60
N MET A 4 -38.07 -30.49 39.30
CA MET A 4 -37.13 -30.04 38.23
C MET A 4 -36.13 -31.17 37.86
N VAL A 5 -35.81 -31.54 36.62
CA VAL A 5 -35.65 -30.84 35.33
C VAL A 5 -35.62 -31.92 34.22
N CYS A 6 -36.08 -31.62 33.00
CA CYS A 6 -35.38 -31.86 31.72
C CYS A 6 -36.37 -31.80 30.54
N ALA A 7 -36.56 -30.57 30.04
CA ALA A 7 -37.09 -30.31 28.72
C ALA A 7 -35.90 -30.30 27.73
N TRP A 8 -35.96 -31.15 26.72
CA TRP A 8 -35.18 -31.03 25.49
C TRP A 8 -36.18 -30.87 24.34
N MET A 9 -36.38 -29.64 23.89
CA MET A 9 -37.09 -29.33 22.65
C MET A 9 -36.05 -29.13 21.55
N VAL A 10 -36.09 -30.03 20.57
CA VAL A 10 -35.46 -29.87 19.26
C VAL A 10 -36.31 -28.89 18.46
N ALA A 11 -35.79 -27.71 18.17
CA ALA A 11 -36.36 -26.78 17.20
C ALA A 11 -35.28 -26.49 16.14
N CYS A 12 -35.54 -26.98 14.93
CA CYS A 12 -34.72 -26.75 13.75
C CYS A 12 -34.61 -25.25 13.45
N MET A 13 -33.40 -24.72 13.54
CA MET A 13 -33.03 -23.41 13.03
C MET A 13 -33.15 -23.40 11.50
N TRP A 14 -34.18 -22.73 11.01
CA TRP A 14 -34.11 -22.04 9.72
C TRP A 14 -33.16 -20.86 9.91
N CYS A 15 -31.92 -20.97 9.44
CA CYS A 15 -31.07 -19.79 9.25
C CYS A 15 -31.56 -19.04 8.01
N SER A 16 -32.36 -17.99 8.25
CA SER A 16 -32.59 -16.93 7.30
C SER A 16 -31.24 -16.30 6.93
N TRP A 17 -30.89 -16.36 5.66
CA TRP A 17 -29.84 -15.51 5.10
C TRP A 17 -30.45 -14.12 4.93
N ASP A 18 -30.44 -13.34 6.01
CA ASP A 18 -30.65 -11.90 5.91
C ASP A 18 -29.45 -11.30 5.21
N VAL A 19 -29.55 -11.20 3.87
CA VAL A 19 -28.70 -10.32 3.08
C VAL A 19 -29.04 -8.90 3.53
N VAL A 20 -28.28 -8.39 4.49
CA VAL A 20 -28.32 -6.98 4.85
C VAL A 20 -27.76 -6.22 3.65
N PHE A 21 -28.66 -5.77 2.77
CA PHE A 21 -28.35 -4.71 1.83
C PHE A 21 -28.07 -3.46 2.65
N VAL A 22 -26.79 -3.23 2.95
CA VAL A 22 -26.32 -1.93 3.42
C VAL A 22 -26.54 -0.97 2.25
N HIS A 23 -27.70 -0.31 2.25
CA HIS A 23 -27.93 0.89 1.46
C HIS A 23 -26.89 1.92 1.91
N TYR A 24 -25.84 2.11 1.12
CA TYR A 24 -24.94 3.24 1.29
C TYR A 24 -25.74 4.51 0.95
N PRO A 25 -26.02 5.39 1.91
CA PRO A 25 -26.68 6.66 1.61
C PRO A 25 -25.70 7.50 0.80
N SER A 26 -26.12 7.95 -0.39
CA SER A 26 -25.50 9.00 -1.22
C SER A 26 -23.96 9.04 -1.22
N PHE A 27 -23.33 8.49 -2.26
CA PHE A 27 -21.91 8.74 -2.58
C PHE A 27 -21.69 10.25 -2.73
N GLN A 28 -21.25 10.93 -1.67
CA GLN A 28 -20.55 12.19 -1.83
C GLN A 28 -19.18 11.83 -2.39
N GLU A 29 -18.95 12.17 -3.67
CA GLU A 29 -17.64 12.03 -4.28
C GLU A 29 -16.66 12.93 -3.50
N HIS A 30 -15.84 12.32 -2.65
CA HIS A 30 -14.86 13.03 -1.85
C HIS A 30 -13.62 13.26 -2.70
N PHE A 31 -13.54 14.44 -3.30
CA PHE A 31 -12.37 14.87 -4.06
C PHE A 31 -11.27 15.41 -3.12
N VAL A 32 -10.05 14.92 -3.29
CA VAL A 32 -8.88 15.36 -2.52
C VAL A 32 -7.86 15.97 -3.47
N ARG A 33 -7.38 17.16 -3.11
CA ARG A 33 -6.33 17.88 -3.86
C ARG A 33 -5.00 17.77 -3.15
N PRO A 34 -3.88 17.74 -3.89
CA PRO A 34 -2.56 17.79 -3.28
C PRO A 34 -2.33 19.15 -2.61
N ASP A 35 -1.53 19.16 -1.54
CA ASP A 35 -1.09 20.40 -0.92
C ASP A 35 -0.01 21.08 -1.77
N HIS A 36 0.93 20.28 -2.28
CA HIS A 36 2.03 20.74 -3.14
C HIS A 36 2.65 19.55 -3.89
N VAL A 37 3.39 19.89 -4.94
CA VAL A 37 4.34 18.98 -5.60
C VAL A 37 5.64 19.02 -4.80
N LEU A 38 6.21 17.85 -4.48
CA LEU A 38 7.50 17.79 -3.79
C LEU A 38 8.60 18.34 -4.71
N PRO A 39 9.56 19.12 -4.19
CA PRO A 39 10.61 19.76 -4.98
C PRO A 39 11.73 18.79 -5.43
N VAL A 40 11.42 17.51 -5.59
CA VAL A 40 12.36 16.47 -6.00
C VAL A 40 12.10 16.13 -7.46
N LYS A 41 13.05 16.49 -8.33
CA LYS A 41 13.01 16.12 -9.75
C LYS A 41 13.31 14.65 -9.90
N MET A 42 12.64 13.95 -10.82
CA MET A 42 12.93 12.54 -11.10
C MET A 42 14.42 12.33 -11.44
N PRO A 43 15.01 11.17 -11.08
CA PRO A 43 16.45 10.93 -11.24
C PRO A 43 16.91 11.05 -12.69
N ARG A 44 16.01 10.72 -13.64
CA ARG A 44 16.24 10.77 -15.08
C ARG A 44 14.95 11.16 -15.82
N PRO A 45 15.00 12.01 -16.86
CA PRO A 45 13.83 12.40 -17.66
C PRO A 45 13.09 11.24 -18.33
N TRP A 46 13.82 10.18 -18.67
CA TRP A 46 13.29 8.99 -19.33
C TRP A 46 12.75 7.95 -18.35
N LEU A 47 12.89 8.13 -17.04
CA LEU A 47 12.36 7.19 -16.06
C LEU A 47 10.83 7.25 -16.08
N MET A 48 10.19 6.09 -16.22
CA MET A 48 8.74 5.96 -16.21
C MET A 48 8.35 5.14 -14.98
N PRO A 49 8.42 5.73 -13.77
CA PRO A 49 8.22 4.97 -12.55
C PRO A 49 6.74 4.54 -12.43
N THR A 50 6.54 3.29 -12.03
CA THR A 50 5.23 2.67 -11.85
C THR A 50 4.96 2.32 -10.39
N GLN A 51 5.98 2.29 -9.55
CA GLN A 51 5.87 1.98 -8.12
C GLN A 51 6.57 3.05 -7.27
N LEU A 52 6.04 3.23 -6.06
CA LEU A 52 6.51 4.16 -5.04
C LEU A 52 6.46 3.45 -3.67
N SER A 53 7.50 3.62 -2.86
CA SER A 53 7.52 3.21 -1.46
C SER A 53 8.14 4.31 -0.60
N CYS A 54 7.75 4.41 0.67
CA CYS A 54 8.26 5.40 1.60
C CYS A 54 8.68 4.73 2.92
N SER A 55 9.78 5.19 3.49
CA SER A 55 10.23 4.78 4.83
C SER A 55 9.71 5.75 5.89
N VAL A 56 9.78 5.34 7.15
CA VAL A 56 9.47 6.19 8.32
C VAL A 56 10.34 7.43 8.42
N ASP A 57 11.59 7.33 7.98
CA ASP A 57 12.57 8.40 8.08
C ASP A 57 12.42 9.46 6.97
N GLY A 58 11.40 9.32 6.12
CA GLY A 58 11.17 10.24 5.02
C GLY A 58 12.01 9.92 3.78
N GLN A 59 12.57 8.72 3.67
CA GLN A 59 13.12 8.25 2.39
C GLN A 59 11.98 7.79 1.47
N VAL A 60 12.14 8.04 0.17
CA VAL A 60 11.25 7.54 -0.88
C VAL A 60 12.03 6.68 -1.85
N ALA A 61 11.38 5.67 -2.42
CA ALA A 61 11.91 4.82 -3.46
C ALA A 61 10.95 4.81 -4.64
N VAL A 62 11.47 4.97 -5.86
CA VAL A 62 10.71 4.87 -7.11
C VAL A 62 11.34 3.82 -8.01
N GLY A 63 10.52 3.10 -8.77
CA GLY A 63 11.03 2.12 -9.71
C GLY A 63 10.14 1.91 -10.92
N ASP A 64 10.74 1.37 -11.98
CA ASP A 64 10.12 1.10 -13.28
C ASP A 64 10.06 -0.39 -13.62
N GLY A 65 10.19 -1.25 -12.60
CA GLY A 65 10.29 -2.70 -12.74
C GLY A 65 11.68 -3.21 -13.12
N MET A 66 12.58 -2.37 -13.64
CA MET A 66 13.96 -2.77 -13.94
C MET A 66 14.97 -2.16 -12.97
N ARG A 67 14.65 -0.96 -12.49
CA ARG A 67 15.54 -0.09 -11.73
C ARG A 67 14.78 0.50 -10.57
N ILE A 68 15.44 0.60 -9.43
CA ILE A 68 14.93 1.30 -8.26
C ILE A 68 15.90 2.42 -7.90
N PHE A 69 15.37 3.58 -7.52
CA PHE A 69 16.12 4.74 -7.05
C PHE A 69 15.55 5.17 -5.71
N THR A 70 16.40 5.63 -4.80
CA THR A 70 15.98 6.16 -3.49
C THR A 70 16.38 7.62 -3.35
N ALA A 71 15.61 8.41 -2.60
CA ALA A 71 15.97 9.78 -2.24
C ALA A 71 15.45 10.11 -0.84
N ASP A 72 16.16 10.95 -0.11
CA ASP A 72 15.65 11.59 1.09
C ASP A 72 14.91 12.87 0.70
N ILE A 73 13.58 12.87 0.84
CA ILE A 73 12.75 14.04 0.48
C ILE A 73 12.76 15.14 1.54
N GLN A 74 13.27 14.85 2.75
CA GLN A 74 13.46 15.84 3.81
C GLN A 74 14.89 16.40 3.83
N GLY A 75 15.84 15.65 3.28
CA GLY A 75 17.25 16.00 3.14
C GLY A 75 17.59 16.78 1.87
N ASP A 76 18.62 16.34 1.17
CA ASP A 76 19.17 17.01 -0.03
C ASP A 76 18.34 16.77 -1.31
N GLY A 77 17.40 15.81 -1.27
CA GLY A 77 16.60 15.42 -2.42
C GLY A 77 17.41 14.74 -3.54
N LEU A 78 18.63 14.27 -3.26
CA LEU A 78 19.46 13.58 -4.24
C LEU A 78 19.04 12.12 -4.37
N TRP A 79 18.96 11.66 -5.62
CA TRP A 79 18.65 10.26 -5.90
C TRP A 79 19.90 9.39 -5.87
N HIS A 80 19.82 8.28 -5.16
CA HIS A 80 20.78 7.18 -5.14
C HIS A 80 20.28 6.00 -6.00
N GLY A 81 21.23 5.18 -6.49
CA GLY A 81 20.99 4.07 -7.42
C GLY A 81 21.48 4.37 -8.85
N PRO A 82 21.02 3.59 -9.86
CA PRO A 82 19.94 2.61 -9.80
C PRO A 82 20.37 1.30 -9.14
N PHE A 83 19.54 0.79 -8.23
CA PHE A 83 19.55 -0.61 -7.81
C PHE A 83 18.91 -1.46 -8.91
N ARG A 84 19.56 -2.57 -9.30
CA ARG A 84 19.13 -3.44 -10.41
C ARG A 84 19.41 -4.89 -10.09
N ASN A 85 18.56 -5.78 -10.58
CA ASN A 85 18.88 -7.20 -10.69
C ASN A 85 19.38 -7.48 -12.12
N CYS A 86 20.48 -8.22 -12.24
CA CYS A 86 21.21 -8.32 -13.52
C CYS A 86 20.60 -9.39 -14.44
N ASP A 87 19.80 -10.31 -13.89
CA ASP A 87 19.19 -11.40 -14.65
C ASP A 87 17.67 -11.26 -14.82
N THR A 88 17.00 -10.45 -13.99
CA THR A 88 15.52 -10.35 -14.01
C THR A 88 15.01 -8.96 -13.62
N ALA A 89 13.78 -8.65 -14.03
CA ALA A 89 13.04 -7.49 -13.55
C ALA A 89 12.54 -7.70 -12.11
N PHE A 90 12.39 -6.60 -11.37
CA PHE A 90 11.62 -6.57 -10.12
C PHE A 90 10.12 -6.51 -10.42
N SER A 91 9.34 -7.35 -9.77
CA SER A 91 7.89 -7.30 -9.81
C SER A 91 7.33 -6.31 -8.79
N ALA A 92 7.93 -6.21 -7.61
CA ALA A 92 7.53 -5.26 -6.56
C ALA A 92 8.73 -4.85 -5.68
N PHE A 93 8.64 -3.73 -4.96
CA PHE A 93 9.60 -3.37 -3.90
C PHE A 93 8.94 -2.55 -2.79
N ALA A 94 9.56 -2.55 -1.61
CA ALA A 94 9.10 -1.77 -0.47
C ALA A 94 10.23 -1.47 0.52
N HIS A 95 10.13 -0.35 1.24
CA HIS A 95 10.85 -0.20 2.50
C HIS A 95 10.21 -1.08 3.57
N THR A 96 11.04 -1.71 4.40
CA THR A 96 10.68 -2.40 5.62
C THR A 96 10.51 -1.41 6.78
N SER A 97 9.94 -1.88 7.90
CA SER A 97 9.82 -1.09 9.14
C SER A 97 11.15 -0.53 9.66
N ASN A 98 12.25 -1.25 9.42
CA ASN A 98 13.61 -0.81 9.79
C ASN A 98 14.26 0.13 8.76
N GLY A 99 13.50 0.61 7.76
CA GLY A 99 13.99 1.51 6.72
C GLY A 99 14.78 0.84 5.61
N HIS A 100 15.02 -0.48 5.68
CA HIS A 100 15.72 -1.21 4.62
C HIS A 100 14.84 -1.40 3.40
N LEU A 101 15.41 -1.22 2.21
CA LEU A 101 14.71 -1.46 0.94
C LEU A 101 14.82 -2.93 0.54
N VAL A 102 13.68 -3.55 0.23
CA VAL A 102 13.59 -4.91 -0.31
C VAL A 102 12.85 -4.90 -1.64
N ALA A 103 13.17 -5.83 -2.53
CA ALA A 103 12.50 -6.03 -3.81
C ALA A 103 12.22 -7.50 -4.10
N VAL A 104 11.18 -7.76 -4.88
CA VAL A 104 10.82 -9.09 -5.35
C VAL A 104 11.21 -9.22 -6.80
N ALA A 105 12.09 -10.16 -7.11
CA ALA A 105 12.43 -10.50 -8.49
C ALA A 105 11.29 -11.31 -9.13
N SER A 106 11.11 -11.16 -10.44
CA SER A 106 10.13 -11.95 -11.20
C SER A 106 10.45 -13.45 -11.09
N GLY A 107 9.77 -14.14 -10.18
CA GLY A 107 9.96 -15.57 -9.93
C GLY A 107 10.46 -15.92 -8.52
N SER A 108 9.81 -15.44 -7.46
CA SER A 108 9.79 -16.03 -6.10
C SER A 108 10.94 -15.73 -5.10
N ALA A 109 11.61 -14.58 -5.17
CA ALA A 109 12.54 -14.21 -4.09
C ALA A 109 12.39 -12.75 -3.65
N VAL A 110 12.27 -12.54 -2.33
CA VAL A 110 12.43 -11.22 -1.70
C VAL A 110 13.93 -11.00 -1.47
N LEU A 111 14.44 -9.87 -1.93
CA LEU A 111 15.84 -9.51 -1.94
C LEU A 111 16.03 -8.20 -1.17
N THR A 112 16.92 -8.19 -0.18
CA THR A 112 17.33 -6.94 0.49
C THR A 112 18.33 -6.20 -0.39
N LEU A 113 18.08 -4.92 -0.66
CA LEU A 113 18.87 -4.12 -1.63
C LEU A 113 20.09 -3.41 -1.00
N GLN A 114 20.55 -3.82 0.18
CA GLN A 114 21.57 -3.05 0.93
C GLN A 114 22.92 -2.91 0.21
N ASP A 115 23.28 -3.81 -0.72
CA ASP A 115 24.60 -3.78 -1.39
C ASP A 115 24.57 -4.33 -2.83
N ILE A 116 23.50 -4.07 -3.60
CA ILE A 116 23.39 -4.65 -4.96
C ILE A 116 24.16 -3.83 -5.99
N GLU A 117 25.42 -4.19 -6.21
CA GLU A 117 26.10 -4.04 -7.50
C GLU A 117 26.21 -5.43 -8.16
N CYS A 118 25.23 -5.88 -8.94
CA CYS A 118 25.25 -7.18 -9.66
C CYS A 118 25.86 -8.37 -8.87
N HIS A 119 25.31 -8.72 -7.71
CA HIS A 119 25.68 -9.96 -7.03
C HIS A 119 24.55 -11.00 -7.17
N THR A 120 24.93 -12.26 -7.40
CA THR A 120 24.09 -13.45 -7.19
C THR A 120 23.78 -13.55 -5.69
N ILE A 121 22.51 -13.44 -5.31
CA ILE A 121 22.07 -13.34 -3.91
C ILE A 121 21.67 -14.70 -3.35
N GLU A 122 22.11 -14.99 -2.12
CA GLU A 122 21.62 -16.09 -1.28
C GLU A 122 20.19 -15.79 -0.80
N LEU A 123 19.29 -16.71 -1.13
CA LEU A 123 17.84 -16.54 -1.13
C LEU A 123 17.23 -16.68 0.28
N SER A 124 16.41 -15.72 0.71
CA SER A 124 15.24 -16.03 1.54
C SER A 124 14.06 -16.26 0.57
N VAL A 125 13.83 -17.53 0.24
CA VAL A 125 12.81 -17.93 -0.75
C VAL A 125 11.43 -17.75 -0.15
N VAL A 126 10.59 -17.00 -0.86
CA VAL A 126 9.15 -16.95 -0.66
C VAL A 126 8.56 -17.11 -2.04
N ASP A 127 7.72 -18.12 -2.27
CA ASP A 127 6.97 -18.24 -3.53
C ASP A 127 5.92 -17.12 -3.65
N ALA A 128 6.42 -15.90 -3.88
CA ALA A 128 5.65 -14.69 -3.97
C ALA A 128 4.95 -14.59 -5.34
N GLY A 129 5.32 -15.43 -6.33
CA GLY A 129 4.95 -15.22 -7.72
C GLY A 129 5.35 -13.83 -8.22
N SER A 130 4.74 -13.36 -9.30
CA SER A 130 4.86 -11.96 -9.73
C SER A 130 3.91 -11.10 -8.89
N LEU A 131 4.41 -10.50 -7.80
CA LEU A 131 3.65 -9.49 -7.07
C LEU A 131 3.49 -8.22 -7.91
N GLU A 132 2.31 -7.62 -7.88
CA GLU A 132 1.99 -6.36 -8.57
C GLU A 132 2.41 -5.16 -7.73
N ALA A 133 2.30 -5.27 -6.40
CA ALA A 133 2.76 -4.28 -5.43
C ALA A 133 3.07 -4.93 -4.08
N LEU A 134 3.89 -4.26 -3.28
CA LEU A 134 4.33 -4.71 -1.95
C LEU A 134 4.43 -3.49 -1.02
N ALA A 135 4.04 -3.65 0.24
CA ALA A 135 4.26 -2.65 1.27
C ALA A 135 4.43 -3.34 2.62
N PHE A 136 5.50 -3.02 3.36
CA PHE A 136 5.58 -3.34 4.78
C PHE A 136 4.97 -2.20 5.59
N ASP A 137 4.43 -2.54 6.75
CA ASP A 137 4.02 -1.52 7.70
C ASP A 137 5.27 -0.81 8.19
N ALA A 138 5.43 0.44 7.76
CA ALA A 138 6.52 1.28 8.22
C ALA A 138 6.31 1.70 9.69
N GLY A 139 5.09 1.61 10.22
CA GLY A 139 4.73 2.06 11.57
C GLY A 139 4.99 1.04 12.70
N ASN A 140 4.60 1.41 13.92
CA ASN A 140 4.64 0.52 15.09
C ASN A 140 3.38 -0.39 15.17
N GLY A 141 2.77 -0.72 14.03
CA GLY A 141 1.60 -1.58 13.97
C GLY A 141 1.93 -2.96 14.56
N GLN A 142 1.13 -3.44 15.53
CA GLN A 142 1.43 -4.69 16.23
C GLN A 142 0.85 -5.95 15.57
N ASP A 143 -0.02 -5.81 14.57
CA ASP A 143 -0.85 -6.92 14.07
C ASP A 143 -0.55 -7.33 12.61
N LEU A 144 0.20 -6.53 11.85
CA LEU A 144 0.41 -6.76 10.41
C LEU A 144 1.78 -6.24 9.98
N ASP A 145 2.67 -7.14 9.54
CA ASP A 145 4.00 -6.73 9.08
C ASP A 145 3.97 -6.09 7.69
N GLY A 146 2.99 -6.45 6.86
CA GLY A 146 2.83 -5.86 5.54
C GLY A 146 1.68 -6.44 4.74
N VAL A 147 1.59 -5.99 3.50
CA VAL A 147 0.63 -6.46 2.51
C VAL A 147 1.22 -6.52 1.11
N ALA A 148 0.63 -7.35 0.26
CA ALA A 148 0.97 -7.41 -1.15
C ALA A 148 -0.28 -7.47 -2.04
N LEU A 149 -0.13 -6.97 -3.27
CA LEU A 149 -1.10 -7.17 -4.34
C LEU A 149 -0.62 -8.27 -5.28
N ARG A 150 -1.52 -9.22 -5.57
CA ARG A 150 -1.31 -10.29 -6.54
C ARG A 150 -2.63 -10.69 -7.16
N GLU A 151 -2.73 -10.65 -8.49
CA GLU A 151 -3.94 -11.08 -9.22
C GLU A 151 -5.19 -10.35 -8.70
N ASN A 152 -5.05 -9.04 -8.42
CA ASN A 152 -6.09 -8.19 -7.83
C ASN A 152 -6.58 -8.61 -6.42
N GLN A 153 -5.83 -9.46 -5.71
CA GLN A 153 -6.08 -9.84 -4.32
C GLN A 153 -5.12 -9.10 -3.39
N LEU A 154 -5.62 -8.68 -2.21
CA LEU A 154 -4.79 -8.15 -1.14
C LEU A 154 -4.42 -9.27 -0.18
N LEU A 155 -3.12 -9.52 -0.06
CA LEU A 155 -2.54 -10.55 0.80
C LEU A 155 -1.96 -9.88 2.05
N ALA A 156 -2.23 -10.47 3.22
CA ALA A 156 -1.56 -10.10 4.46
C ALA A 156 -0.20 -10.82 4.54
N LEU A 157 0.82 -10.11 5.00
CA LEU A 157 2.17 -10.63 5.16
C LEU A 157 2.57 -10.62 6.64
N GLU A 158 3.28 -11.67 7.03
CA GLU A 158 3.96 -11.80 8.33
C GLU A 158 5.47 -11.99 8.08
N VAL A 159 6.30 -11.46 8.97
CA VAL A 159 7.75 -11.61 8.94
C VAL A 159 8.17 -12.52 10.10
N ASN A 160 8.49 -13.76 9.77
CA ASN A 160 8.86 -14.79 10.73
C ASN A 160 10.35 -15.13 10.58
N HIS A 161 11.17 -14.85 11.61
CA HIS A 161 12.62 -15.07 11.58
C HIS A 161 13.34 -14.47 10.35
N GLY A 162 12.86 -13.32 9.85
CA GLY A 162 13.42 -12.65 8.66
C GLY A 162 12.91 -13.23 7.33
N HIS A 163 12.00 -14.19 7.36
CA HIS A 163 11.28 -14.70 6.19
C HIS A 163 9.91 -14.05 6.09
N VAL A 164 9.51 -13.67 4.88
CA VAL A 164 8.18 -13.08 4.61
C VAL A 164 7.22 -14.22 4.26
N GLU A 165 6.11 -14.36 4.96
CA GLU A 165 5.11 -15.39 4.72
C GLU A 165 3.75 -14.75 4.44
N ILE A 166 2.92 -15.40 3.62
CA ILE A 166 1.53 -14.98 3.41
C ILE A 166 0.70 -15.54 4.55
N SER A 167 0.22 -14.67 5.45
CA SER A 167 -0.60 -15.06 6.59
C SER A 167 -2.09 -15.18 6.26
N GLY A 168 -2.56 -14.47 5.23
CA GLY A 168 -3.96 -14.52 4.84
C GLY A 168 -4.35 -13.64 3.67
N ARG A 169 -5.66 -13.57 3.42
CA ARG A 169 -6.27 -12.70 2.41
C ARG A 169 -7.13 -11.65 3.08
N LEU A 170 -6.93 -10.39 2.70
CA LEU A 170 -7.76 -9.28 3.14
C LEU A 170 -8.87 -9.03 2.11
N SER A 171 -10.09 -8.78 2.61
CA SER A 171 -11.19 -8.39 1.74
C SER A 171 -10.99 -6.95 1.28
N VAL A 172 -11.21 -6.68 0.00
CA VAL A 172 -11.08 -5.36 -0.63
C VAL A 172 -12.39 -4.95 -1.30
N PRO A 173 -12.64 -3.64 -1.51
CA PRO A 173 -13.77 -3.20 -2.31
C PRO A 173 -13.82 -3.88 -3.69
N ALA A 174 -14.99 -4.37 -4.11
CA ALA A 174 -15.13 -5.12 -5.36
C ALA A 174 -15.16 -4.21 -6.60
N ASN A 175 -15.00 -4.80 -7.78
CA ASN A 175 -15.11 -4.14 -9.10
C ASN A 175 -14.06 -3.03 -9.36
N HIS A 176 -12.84 -3.24 -8.89
CA HIS A 176 -11.71 -2.35 -9.13
C HIS A 176 -10.49 -3.14 -9.60
N THR A 177 -9.60 -2.47 -10.33
CA THR A 177 -8.26 -2.96 -10.67
C THR A 177 -7.26 -2.23 -9.79
N TRP A 178 -6.68 -2.92 -8.81
CA TRP A 178 -5.73 -2.32 -7.88
C TRP A 178 -4.33 -2.23 -8.48
N ILE A 179 -3.69 -1.07 -8.37
CA ILE A 179 -2.36 -0.82 -8.96
C ILE A 179 -1.30 -0.49 -7.90
N SER A 180 -1.71 -0.11 -6.70
CA SER A 180 -0.78 0.26 -5.64
C SER A 180 -1.40 0.04 -4.27
N VAL A 181 -0.56 -0.37 -3.33
CA VAL A 181 -0.89 -0.54 -1.92
C VAL A 181 0.19 0.09 -1.07
N SER A 182 -0.20 0.63 0.08
CA SER A 182 0.75 1.10 1.09
C SER A 182 0.20 0.93 2.50
N VAL A 183 1.09 0.74 3.47
CA VAL A 183 0.75 0.54 4.88
C VAL A 183 1.58 1.48 5.74
N HIS A 184 0.94 2.10 6.74
CA HIS A 184 1.63 2.88 7.76
C HIS A 184 0.79 2.94 9.04
N ASP A 185 1.32 2.43 10.14
CA ASP A 185 0.65 2.30 11.45
C ASP A 185 -0.70 1.56 11.35
N GLY A 186 -0.72 0.38 10.72
CA GLY A 186 -1.90 -0.45 10.52
C GLY A 186 -2.95 0.11 9.56
N ARG A 187 -2.76 1.32 9.04
CA ARG A 187 -3.61 1.91 8.00
C ARG A 187 -3.16 1.43 6.63
N ILE A 188 -4.09 0.87 5.86
CA ILE A 188 -3.83 0.41 4.49
C ILE A 188 -4.47 1.39 3.50
N LEU A 189 -3.71 1.81 2.50
CA LEU A 189 -4.18 2.59 1.36
C LEU A 189 -4.17 1.74 0.09
N LEU A 190 -5.25 1.77 -0.67
CA LEU A 190 -5.36 1.15 -1.99
C LEU A 190 -5.67 2.20 -3.06
N LEU A 191 -4.93 2.15 -4.16
CA LEU A 191 -5.16 2.97 -5.35
C LEU A 191 -5.54 2.08 -6.52
N ASN A 192 -6.58 2.46 -7.26
CA ASN A 192 -6.94 1.81 -8.51
C ASN A 192 -6.45 2.57 -9.75
N ASP A 193 -6.59 1.94 -10.90
CA ASP A 193 -6.17 2.43 -12.22
C ASP A 193 -6.86 3.72 -12.70
N VAL A 194 -7.98 4.11 -12.08
CA VAL A 194 -8.70 5.37 -12.38
C VAL A 194 -8.43 6.49 -11.38
N GLY A 195 -7.53 6.28 -10.40
CA GLY A 195 -7.15 7.30 -9.42
C GLY A 195 -8.08 7.43 -8.21
N ALA A 196 -8.89 6.41 -7.92
CA ALA A 196 -9.66 6.34 -6.69
C ALA A 196 -8.84 5.69 -5.57
N LEU A 197 -8.79 6.38 -4.43
CA LEU A 197 -8.11 5.98 -3.21
C LEU A 197 -9.11 5.42 -2.19
N PHE A 198 -8.78 4.27 -1.61
CA PHE A 198 -9.52 3.68 -0.50
C PHE A 198 -8.61 3.54 0.71
N GLU A 199 -9.16 3.80 1.90
CA GLU A 199 -8.44 3.75 3.17
C GLU A 199 -9.09 2.71 4.07
N PHE A 200 -8.31 1.73 4.54
CA PHE A 200 -8.69 0.78 5.57
C PHE A 200 -8.10 1.21 6.90
N ILE A 201 -8.96 1.39 7.88
CA ILE A 201 -8.61 1.74 9.26
C ILE A 201 -9.66 1.14 10.18
N GLU A 202 -9.27 0.67 11.36
CA GLU A 202 -10.20 0.11 12.36
C GLU A 202 -11.15 -0.96 11.77
N SER A 203 -10.59 -1.88 10.98
CA SER A 203 -11.34 -2.97 10.32
C SER A 203 -12.41 -2.54 9.30
N LYS A 204 -12.36 -1.29 8.80
CA LYS A 204 -13.34 -0.77 7.85
C LYS A 204 -12.69 -0.06 6.68
N TRP A 205 -13.18 -0.36 5.48
CA TRP A 205 -12.85 0.40 4.27
C TRP A 205 -13.69 1.69 4.18
N SER A 206 -13.03 2.75 3.77
CA SER A 206 -13.60 4.05 3.44
C SER A 206 -13.12 4.49 2.05
N GLY A 207 -13.92 5.34 1.39
CA GLY A 207 -13.69 5.77 0.01
C GLY A 207 -14.88 5.51 -0.92
N PRO A 208 -14.74 5.81 -2.23
CA PRO A 208 -13.54 6.32 -2.87
C PRO A 208 -13.26 7.80 -2.53
N MET A 209 -11.99 8.10 -2.29
CA MET A 209 -11.45 9.45 -2.35
C MET A 209 -10.78 9.65 -3.71
N TRP A 210 -11.25 10.60 -4.50
CA TRP A 210 -10.73 10.83 -5.84
C TRP A 210 -9.54 11.77 -5.80
N LEU A 211 -8.37 11.32 -6.26
CA LEU A 211 -7.19 12.15 -6.37
C LEU A 211 -7.33 13.08 -7.57
N THR A 212 -7.69 14.35 -7.32
CA THR A 212 -7.96 15.31 -8.39
C THR A 212 -6.79 16.25 -8.61
N GLU A 213 -6.12 16.05 -9.73
CA GLU A 213 -5.21 17.03 -10.34
C GLU A 213 -5.40 16.94 -11.86
N GLU A 214 -5.65 18.08 -12.50
CA GLU A 214 -6.06 18.08 -13.92
C GLU A 214 -4.98 17.47 -14.81
N GLY A 215 -5.41 16.49 -15.62
CA GLY A 215 -4.57 15.79 -16.59
C GLY A 215 -3.52 14.86 -15.98
N VAL A 216 -3.56 14.57 -14.68
CA VAL A 216 -2.63 13.65 -14.01
C VAL A 216 -3.17 12.22 -14.01
N ALA A 217 -2.37 11.29 -14.53
CA ALA A 217 -2.57 9.85 -14.33
C ALA A 217 -1.72 9.40 -13.14
N TRP A 218 -2.36 8.79 -12.14
CA TRP A 218 -1.70 8.28 -10.93
C TRP A 218 -1.23 6.85 -11.14
N SER A 219 -0.02 6.51 -10.67
CA SER A 219 0.56 5.18 -10.84
C SER A 219 0.87 4.47 -9.52
N SER A 220 1.18 5.20 -8.46
CA SER A 220 1.45 4.60 -7.15
C SER A 220 1.22 5.60 -6.01
N LEU A 221 1.14 5.10 -4.80
CA LEU A 221 1.15 5.91 -3.58
C LEU A 221 2.02 5.29 -2.50
N CYS A 222 2.31 6.08 -1.47
CA CYS A 222 2.80 5.60 -0.20
C CYS A 222 2.11 6.35 0.95
N ALA A 223 1.73 5.63 2.01
CA ALA A 223 1.22 6.19 3.24
C ALA A 223 2.37 6.73 4.09
N VAL A 224 2.13 7.86 4.74
CA VAL A 224 3.05 8.47 5.71
C VAL A 224 2.26 9.11 6.85
N GLN A 225 2.91 9.44 7.96
CA GLN A 225 2.25 9.85 9.21
C GLN A 225 1.06 10.82 9.08
N ASP A 226 1.21 11.96 8.40
CA ASP A 226 0.16 12.99 8.24
C ASP A 226 -0.63 12.91 6.93
N GLY A 227 -0.46 11.85 6.13
CA GLY A 227 -1.19 11.70 4.87
C GLY A 227 -0.60 10.65 3.93
N TRP A 228 -0.40 11.02 2.67
CA TRP A 228 0.24 10.16 1.66
C TRP A 228 1.01 10.97 0.62
N ILE A 229 1.93 10.31 -0.07
CA ILE A 229 2.59 10.83 -1.27
C ILE A 229 2.10 9.99 -2.44
N ALA A 230 1.71 10.63 -3.53
CA ALA A 230 1.31 9.96 -4.75
C ALA A 230 2.33 10.21 -5.87
N LEU A 231 2.57 9.19 -6.66
CA LEU A 231 3.29 9.23 -7.92
C LEU A 231 2.29 9.36 -9.05
N GLY A 232 2.53 10.32 -9.94
CA GLY A 232 1.64 10.62 -11.06
C GLY A 232 2.38 11.28 -12.22
N ARG A 233 1.68 11.47 -13.34
CA ARG A 233 2.27 12.08 -14.52
C ARG A 233 1.19 12.73 -15.39
N ARG A 234 1.49 13.92 -15.91
CA ARG A 234 0.68 14.52 -16.98
C ARG A 234 1.17 14.05 -18.35
N ALA A 235 0.26 13.99 -19.33
CA ALA A 235 0.63 13.63 -20.69
C ALA A 235 1.77 14.52 -21.22
N GLY A 236 2.85 13.89 -21.71
CA GLY A 236 4.03 14.59 -22.23
C GLY A 236 4.95 15.23 -21.18
N GLN A 237 4.72 15.01 -19.88
CA GLN A 237 5.57 15.52 -18.80
C GLN A 237 6.28 14.39 -18.06
N GLU A 238 7.35 14.73 -17.32
CA GLU A 238 7.98 13.83 -16.35
C GLU A 238 7.01 13.49 -15.20
N ALA A 239 7.22 12.34 -14.57
CA ALA A 239 6.51 12.01 -13.34
C ALA A 239 6.92 12.96 -12.22
N ASN A 240 6.04 13.22 -11.24
CA ASN A 240 6.40 13.97 -10.04
C ASN A 240 5.93 13.22 -8.78
N LEU A 241 6.22 13.77 -7.61
CA LEU A 241 5.67 13.29 -6.35
C LEU A 241 4.76 14.39 -5.79
N TRP A 242 3.53 14.03 -5.43
CA TRP A 242 2.54 14.96 -4.89
C TRP A 242 2.24 14.61 -3.44
N ARG A 243 2.27 15.63 -2.58
CA ARG A 243 1.95 15.49 -1.16
C ARG A 243 0.46 15.74 -0.93
N PHE A 244 -0.17 14.85 -0.17
CA PHE A 244 -1.54 15.01 0.31
C PHE A 244 -1.55 14.90 1.83
N ARG A 245 -2.09 15.89 2.54
CA ARG A 245 -2.35 15.82 3.97
C ARG A 245 -3.76 15.33 4.26
N ARG A 246 -3.87 14.51 5.29
CA ARG A 246 -5.15 14.16 5.87
C ARG A 246 -5.71 15.39 6.57
N ARG A 247 -6.91 15.84 6.17
CA ARG A 247 -7.62 16.84 6.98
C ARG A 247 -7.96 16.19 8.31
N ARG A 248 -7.39 16.68 9.41
CA ARG A 248 -7.86 16.30 10.75
C ARG A 248 -9.31 16.73 10.84
N THR A 249 -10.23 15.78 10.95
CA THR A 249 -11.56 16.06 11.44
C THR A 249 -11.39 16.55 12.86
N VAL A 250 -11.37 17.87 13.05
CA VAL A 250 -11.44 18.43 14.40
C VAL A 250 -12.83 18.06 14.87
N SER A 251 -12.93 17.00 15.67
CA SER A 251 -14.13 16.70 16.42
C SER A 251 -14.40 17.95 17.27
N ARG A 252 -15.36 18.78 16.83
CA ARG A 252 -16.01 19.81 17.64
C ARG A 252 -16.78 19.08 18.74
N ALA A 253 -16.06 18.54 19.70
CA ALA A 253 -16.57 17.87 20.87
C ALA A 253 -15.65 18.25 22.02
N LEU A 254 -15.65 19.55 22.37
CA LEU A 254 -15.21 20.14 23.63
C LEU A 254 -15.36 21.67 23.55
N GLU A 255 -16.56 22.13 23.20
CA GLU A 255 -17.05 23.48 23.55
C GLU A 255 -18.54 23.33 23.85
N MET A 256 -18.85 22.76 25.01
CA MET A 256 -20.12 22.89 25.72
C MET A 256 -19.89 22.59 27.20
#